data_AF-A0A7V2MXI2-F1
#
_entry.id   AF-A0A7V2MXI2-F1
#
_cell.length_a   1.000
_cell.length_b   1.000
_cell.length_c   1.000
_cell.angle_alpha   90.00
_cell.angle_beta   90.00
_cell.angle_gamma   90.00
#
_symmetry.space_group_name_H-M   'P 1'
#
loop_
_entity.id
_entity.type
_entity.pdbx_description
1 polymer ?
#
loop_
_entity_poly.entity_id
_entity_poly.type
_entity_poly.pdbx_seq_one_letter_code
_entity_poly.pdbx_strand_id
1 'polypeptide(L)'
;MPFTVRDFQSLIRALEKRAEWKAELRRLLLTEELLALPQTVRELSLEVGRLTEQVRELAGRHARLADSHAELTREVRELAASHARLAESHAQLASEVRALAASHAQLTHEVRELAASHARLAESHAQLASEVRALAASHAQLVEGVRALAQEVRALTAAQRRAEDRLGRLEGSDLERRYRERAAGLFQQLLTRVRVVDHQDLGLLLDDALEAGTLTAQDKAEILRADVVVRGRREQREVYALAEVSAVIGPEDVSRAATRARLLERVVGVPLLAVVAGRHATPEAARAAEAAGVWSVLDGRAEGAETAES
;
A
#
# COMPACT_ATOMS: atom_id res chain seq x y z
N MET A 1 -138.27 88.87 22.92
CA MET A 1 -139.28 88.03 22.24
C MET A 1 -138.55 86.86 21.59
N PRO A 2 -139.05 85.61 21.69
CA PRO A 2 -138.38 84.44 21.13
C PRO A 2 -138.53 84.40 19.61
N PHE A 3 -137.43 84.19 18.90
CA PHE A 3 -137.39 84.07 17.44
C PHE A 3 -137.89 82.68 17.03
N THR A 4 -139.02 82.58 16.33
CA THR A 4 -139.67 81.31 15.97
C THR A 4 -139.31 80.84 14.55
N VAL A 5 -139.61 79.58 14.19
CA VAL A 5 -139.37 79.04 12.83
C VAL A 5 -140.13 79.81 11.75
N ARG A 6 -141.33 80.32 12.07
CA ARG A 6 -142.09 81.22 11.18
C ARG A 6 -141.35 82.55 10.98
N ASP A 7 -140.68 83.06 12.01
CA ASP A 7 -139.86 84.28 11.92
C ASP A 7 -138.62 84.05 11.05
N PHE A 8 -137.96 82.90 11.14
CA PHE A 8 -136.83 82.53 10.29
C PHE A 8 -137.22 82.38 8.81
N GLN A 9 -138.34 81.71 8.52
CA GLN A 9 -138.86 81.59 7.14
C GLN A 9 -139.33 82.93 6.59
N SER A 10 -139.87 83.80 7.44
CA SER A 10 -140.23 85.17 7.07
C SER A 10 -139.00 86.03 6.79
N LEU A 11 -137.91 85.86 7.57
CA LEU A 11 -136.61 86.48 7.33
C LEU A 11 -136.04 86.03 5.98
N ILE A 12 -136.07 84.73 5.64
CA ILE A 12 -135.60 84.23 4.32
C ILE A 12 -136.42 84.85 3.18
N ARG A 13 -137.76 84.86 3.26
CA ARG A 13 -138.60 85.50 2.23
C ARG A 13 -138.34 87.00 2.11
N ALA A 14 -138.02 87.68 3.21
CA ALA A 14 -137.67 89.10 3.22
C ALA A 14 -136.30 89.33 2.56
N LEU A 15 -135.32 88.47 2.83
CA LEU A 15 -133.98 88.50 2.20
C LEU A 15 -134.02 88.16 0.70
N GLU A 16 -134.95 87.31 0.25
CA GLU A 16 -135.13 87.01 -1.18
C GLU A 16 -135.79 88.16 -1.96
N LYS A 17 -136.75 88.88 -1.34
CA LYS A 17 -137.42 90.04 -1.96
C LYS A 17 -136.58 91.32 -1.92
N ARG A 18 -135.72 91.46 -0.90
CA ARG A 18 -134.89 92.66 -0.67
C ARG A 18 -133.41 92.31 -0.79
N ALA A 19 -132.85 92.56 -1.96
CA ALA A 19 -131.43 92.34 -2.24
C ALA A 19 -130.51 93.05 -1.23
N GLU A 20 -130.94 94.21 -0.72
CA GLU A 20 -130.23 95.03 0.28
C GLU A 20 -130.03 94.31 1.64
N TRP A 21 -131.03 93.59 2.15
CA TRP A 21 -130.92 92.86 3.42
C TRP A 21 -130.06 91.60 3.27
N LYS A 22 -130.14 90.93 2.11
CA LYS A 22 -129.28 89.79 1.76
C LYS A 22 -127.81 90.20 1.68
N ALA A 23 -127.53 91.40 1.16
CA ALA A 23 -126.20 91.96 1.12
C ALA A 23 -125.66 92.27 2.53
N GLU A 24 -126.48 92.86 3.41
CA GLU A 24 -126.04 93.20 4.77
C GLU A 24 -125.82 91.95 5.65
N LEU A 25 -126.70 90.96 5.56
CA LEU A 25 -126.52 89.68 6.25
C LEU A 25 -125.29 88.92 5.72
N ARG A 26 -125.02 88.98 4.41
CA ARG A 26 -123.80 88.45 3.80
C ARG A 26 -122.55 89.18 4.32
N ARG A 27 -122.60 90.50 4.48
CA ARG A 27 -121.48 91.30 5.02
C ARG A 27 -121.15 90.95 6.49
N LEU A 28 -122.18 90.69 7.31
CA LEU A 28 -122.01 90.35 8.73
C LEU A 28 -121.61 88.89 8.98
N LEU A 29 -122.13 87.94 8.19
CA LEU A 29 -121.88 86.49 8.39
C LEU A 29 -120.77 85.92 7.50
N LEU A 30 -120.57 86.47 6.29
CA LEU A 30 -119.53 86.07 5.36
C LEU A 30 -118.46 87.17 5.32
N THR A 31 -117.78 87.32 6.45
CA THR A 31 -116.58 88.16 6.58
C THR A 31 -115.58 87.81 5.48
N GLU A 32 -114.77 88.77 5.06
CA GLU A 32 -113.72 88.57 4.03
C GLU A 32 -112.83 87.35 4.33
N GLU A 33 -112.52 87.08 5.60
CA GLU A 33 -111.77 85.88 6.04
C GLU A 33 -112.47 84.55 5.67
N LEU A 34 -113.79 84.47 5.88
CA LEU A 34 -114.60 83.29 5.56
C LEU A 34 -114.79 83.12 4.05
N LEU A 35 -114.82 84.22 3.28
CA LEU A 35 -114.88 84.19 1.83
C LEU A 35 -113.53 83.84 1.17
N ALA A 36 -112.41 84.16 1.82
CA ALA A 36 -111.05 83.83 1.35
C ALA A 36 -110.62 82.39 1.70
N LEU A 37 -111.20 81.77 2.74
CA LEU A 37 -110.89 80.41 3.20
C LEU A 37 -110.82 79.35 2.10
N PRO A 38 -111.78 79.25 1.14
CA PRO A 38 -111.69 78.26 0.06
C PRO A 38 -110.43 78.42 -0.81
N GLN A 39 -110.00 79.66 -1.02
CA GLN A 39 -108.78 79.95 -1.76
C GLN A 39 -107.54 79.58 -0.93
N THR A 40 -107.49 79.94 0.36
CA THR A 40 -106.41 79.54 1.26
C THR A 40 -106.30 78.01 1.39
N VAL A 41 -107.43 77.31 1.51
CA VAL A 41 -107.47 75.83 1.54
C VAL A 41 -106.96 75.24 0.23
N ARG A 42 -107.26 75.86 -0.92
CA ARG A 42 -106.74 75.43 -2.22
C ARG A 42 -105.23 75.65 -2.33
N GLU A 43 -104.74 76.81 -1.90
CA GLU A 43 -103.30 77.14 -1.87
C GLU A 43 -102.54 76.17 -0.98
N LEU A 44 -103.03 75.93 0.25
CA LEU A 44 -102.48 74.93 1.17
C LEU A 44 -102.52 73.51 0.58
N SER A 45 -103.60 73.14 -0.11
CA SER A 45 -103.71 71.81 -0.76
C SER A 45 -102.67 71.63 -1.87
N LEU A 46 -102.40 72.69 -2.65
CA LEU A 46 -101.35 72.67 -3.68
C LEU A 46 -99.95 72.60 -3.04
N GLU A 47 -99.71 73.35 -1.97
CA GLU A 47 -98.45 73.32 -1.22
C GLU A 47 -98.21 71.95 -0.56
N VAL A 48 -99.23 71.37 0.08
CA VAL A 48 -99.19 70.00 0.62
C VAL A 48 -98.92 68.99 -0.49
N GLY A 49 -99.54 69.15 -1.66
CA GLY A 49 -99.26 68.31 -2.84
C GLY A 49 -97.80 68.40 -3.28
N ARG A 50 -97.23 69.61 -3.36
CA ARG A 50 -95.83 69.85 -3.71
C ARG A 50 -94.87 69.26 -2.68
N LEU A 51 -95.12 69.51 -1.39
CA LEU A 51 -94.33 68.95 -0.29
C LEU A 51 -94.36 67.42 -0.30
N THR A 52 -95.54 66.83 -0.55
CA THR A 52 -95.68 65.37 -0.67
C THR A 52 -94.80 64.82 -1.78
N GLU A 53 -94.75 65.49 -2.94
CA GLU A 53 -93.90 65.06 -4.05
C GLU A 53 -92.42 65.21 -3.74
N GLN A 54 -92.01 66.31 -3.10
CA GLN A 54 -90.63 66.49 -2.64
C GLN A 54 -90.22 65.42 -1.61
N VAL A 55 -91.11 65.04 -0.69
CA VAL A 55 -90.88 63.96 0.26
C VAL A 55 -90.73 62.62 -0.45
N ARG A 56 -91.54 62.33 -1.48
CA ARG A 56 -91.38 61.11 -2.30
C ARG A 56 -90.05 61.08 -3.05
N GLU A 57 -89.67 62.20 -3.66
CA GLU A 57 -88.40 62.31 -4.36
C GLU A 57 -87.21 62.11 -3.41
N LEU A 58 -87.26 62.75 -2.24
CA LEU A 58 -86.24 62.60 -1.21
C LEU A 58 -86.16 61.16 -0.71
N ALA A 59 -87.30 60.51 -0.46
CA ALA A 59 -87.35 59.09 -0.09
C ALA A 59 -86.73 58.19 -1.17
N GLY A 60 -87.01 58.46 -2.45
CA GLY A 60 -86.40 57.74 -3.57
C GLY A 60 -84.88 57.94 -3.67
N ARG A 61 -84.38 59.16 -3.41
CA ARG A 61 -82.93 59.44 -3.33
C ARG A 61 -82.30 58.72 -2.14
N HIS A 62 -82.98 58.69 -0.99
CA HIS A 62 -82.51 58.02 0.22
C HIS A 62 -82.43 56.50 0.04
N ALA A 63 -83.42 55.90 -0.63
CA ALA A 63 -83.42 54.48 -0.97
C ALA A 63 -82.22 54.12 -1.87
N ARG A 64 -81.98 54.89 -2.95
CA ARG A 64 -80.81 54.67 -3.83
C ARG A 64 -79.48 54.82 -3.09
N LEU A 65 -79.36 55.78 -2.18
CA LEU A 65 -78.16 55.95 -1.37
C LEU A 65 -77.96 54.76 -0.42
N ALA A 66 -79.04 54.25 0.18
CA ALA A 66 -78.99 53.06 1.03
C ALA A 66 -78.53 51.82 0.25
N ASP A 67 -79.04 51.62 -0.97
CA ASP A 67 -78.63 50.53 -1.86
C ASP A 67 -77.14 50.65 -2.23
N SER A 68 -76.68 51.83 -2.63
CA SER A 68 -75.27 52.08 -2.95
C SER A 68 -74.35 51.87 -1.73
N HIS A 69 -74.79 52.28 -0.54
CA HIS A 69 -74.06 52.03 0.70
C HIS A 69 -73.99 50.54 1.03
N ALA A 70 -75.07 49.78 0.80
CA ALA A 70 -75.08 48.33 1.00
C ALA A 70 -74.13 47.62 0.03
N GLU A 71 -74.06 48.06 -1.23
CA GLU A 71 -73.12 47.55 -2.23
C GLU A 71 -71.66 47.85 -1.86
N LEU A 72 -71.33 49.10 -1.52
CA LEU A 72 -69.99 49.48 -1.07
C LEU A 72 -69.57 48.69 0.17
N THR A 73 -70.50 48.46 1.10
CA THR A 73 -70.24 47.63 2.29
C THR A 73 -69.89 46.19 1.91
N ARG A 74 -70.54 45.62 0.88
CA ARG A 74 -70.22 44.29 0.37
C ARG A 74 -68.82 44.27 -0.27
N GLU A 75 -68.51 45.24 -1.11
CA GLU A 75 -67.19 45.35 -1.76
C GLU A 75 -66.05 45.49 -0.73
N VAL A 76 -66.24 46.31 0.30
CA VAL A 76 -65.26 46.47 1.38
C VAL A 76 -65.04 45.15 2.13
N ARG A 77 -66.10 44.37 2.36
CA ARG A 77 -65.97 43.04 3.00
C ARG A 77 -65.23 42.05 2.11
N GLU A 78 -65.50 42.04 0.80
CA GLU A 78 -64.80 41.19 -0.16
C GLU A 78 -63.32 41.55 -0.27
N LEU A 79 -63.00 42.85 -0.29
CA LEU A 79 -61.65 43.36 -0.28
C LEU A 79 -60.91 43.02 1.03
N ALA A 80 -61.58 43.13 2.18
CA ALA A 80 -61.00 42.71 3.46
C ALA A 80 -60.69 41.21 3.47
N ALA A 81 -61.59 40.39 2.93
CA ALA A 81 -61.39 38.95 2.81
C ALA A 81 -60.25 38.58 1.85
N SER A 82 -60.09 39.31 0.74
CA SER A 82 -58.97 39.09 -0.20
C SER A 82 -57.63 39.50 0.42
N HIS A 83 -57.57 40.62 1.15
CA HIS A 83 -56.38 41.02 1.90
C HIS A 83 -56.00 40.01 2.98
N ALA A 84 -56.97 39.46 3.71
CA ALA A 84 -56.72 38.43 4.71
C ALA A 84 -56.07 37.17 4.08
N ARG A 85 -56.61 36.70 2.95
CA ARG A 85 -56.02 35.56 2.20
C ARG A 85 -54.61 35.86 1.69
N LEU A 86 -54.38 37.07 1.19
CA LEU A 86 -53.06 37.48 0.72
C LEU A 86 -52.05 37.52 1.88
N ALA A 87 -52.44 38.07 3.03
CA ALA A 87 -51.60 38.10 4.23
C ALA A 87 -51.22 36.68 4.71
N GLU A 88 -52.18 35.75 4.67
CA GLU A 88 -51.92 34.34 5.00
C GLU A 88 -50.93 33.70 4.01
N SER A 89 -51.12 33.91 2.70
CA SER A 89 -50.19 33.43 1.67
C SER A 89 -48.78 34.01 1.84
N HIS A 90 -48.65 35.30 2.16
CA HIS A 90 -47.36 35.90 2.47
C HIS A 90 -46.70 35.30 3.71
N ALA A 91 -47.48 35.02 4.76
CA ALA A 91 -46.96 34.38 5.96
C ALA A 91 -46.45 32.96 5.68
N GLN A 92 -47.18 32.20 4.85
CA GLN A 92 -46.76 30.87 4.39
C GLN A 92 -45.47 30.95 3.58
N LEU A 93 -45.39 31.83 2.58
CA LEU A 93 -44.17 32.00 1.77
C LEU A 93 -42.97 32.43 2.64
N ALA A 94 -43.17 33.33 3.60
CA ALA A 94 -42.12 33.73 4.53
C ALA A 94 -41.66 32.57 5.44
N SER A 95 -42.51 31.59 5.71
CA SER A 95 -42.12 30.38 6.42
C SER A 95 -41.30 29.43 5.54
N GLU A 96 -41.71 29.25 4.27
CA GLU A 96 -41.00 28.41 3.30
C GLU A 96 -39.60 28.96 2.98
N VAL A 97 -39.47 30.27 2.78
CA VAL A 97 -38.18 30.93 2.56
C VAL A 97 -37.23 30.72 3.75
N ARG A 98 -37.75 30.80 4.98
CA ARG A 98 -36.96 30.53 6.19
C ARG A 98 -36.51 29.08 6.28
N ALA A 99 -37.40 28.13 5.95
CA ALA A 99 -37.06 26.70 5.92
C ALA A 99 -35.99 26.40 4.85
N LEU A 100 -36.12 26.98 3.66
CA LEU A 100 -35.15 26.83 2.58
C LEU A 100 -33.78 27.42 2.96
N ALA A 101 -33.76 28.60 3.59
CA ALA A 101 -32.54 29.22 4.07
C ALA A 101 -31.82 28.34 5.12
N ALA A 102 -32.58 27.72 6.04
CA ALA A 102 -32.04 26.80 7.02
C ALA A 102 -31.45 25.53 6.35
N SER A 103 -32.17 24.94 5.40
CA SER A 103 -31.69 23.78 4.63
C SER A 103 -30.42 24.12 3.84
N HIS A 104 -30.36 25.29 3.19
CA HIS A 104 -29.18 25.74 2.48
C HIS A 104 -27.97 25.94 3.41
N ALA A 105 -28.19 26.49 4.61
CA ALA A 105 -27.14 26.65 5.61
C ALA A 105 -26.59 25.29 6.07
N GLN A 106 -27.48 24.30 6.28
CA GLN A 106 -27.07 22.94 6.64
C GLN A 106 -26.25 22.29 5.52
N LEU A 107 -26.74 22.32 4.27
CA LEU A 107 -26.01 21.76 3.13
C LEU A 107 -24.63 22.41 2.96
N THR A 108 -24.56 23.73 3.15
CA THR A 108 -23.28 24.46 3.09
C THR A 108 -22.31 23.97 4.17
N HIS A 109 -22.81 23.67 5.37
CA HIS A 109 -21.99 23.10 6.44
C HIS A 109 -21.51 21.68 6.09
N GLU A 110 -22.40 20.81 5.59
CA GLU A 110 -22.05 19.45 5.17
C GLU A 110 -20.99 19.44 4.05
N VAL A 111 -21.10 20.35 3.07
CA VAL A 111 -20.10 20.50 2.00
C VAL A 111 -18.73 20.91 2.56
N ARG A 112 -18.70 21.80 3.57
CA ARG A 112 -17.44 22.20 4.22
C ARG A 112 -16.80 21.04 4.98
N GLU A 113 -17.59 20.26 5.72
CA GLU A 113 -17.11 19.07 6.42
C GLU A 113 -16.56 18.02 5.45
N LEU A 114 -17.27 17.79 4.33
CA LEU A 114 -16.81 16.89 3.28
C LEU A 114 -15.50 17.37 2.63
N ALA A 115 -15.37 18.67 2.38
CA ALA A 115 -14.13 19.25 1.85
C ALA A 115 -12.96 19.08 2.84
N ALA A 116 -13.19 19.30 4.14
CA ALA A 116 -12.20 19.07 5.17
C ALA A 116 -11.79 17.60 5.28
N SER A 117 -12.76 16.68 5.16
CA SER A 117 -12.50 15.24 5.13
C SER A 117 -11.64 14.83 3.93
N HIS A 118 -11.95 15.33 2.73
CA HIS A 118 -11.14 15.10 1.54
C HIS A 118 -9.71 15.64 1.68
N ALA A 119 -9.54 16.83 2.27
CA ALA A 119 -8.21 17.39 2.51
C ALA A 119 -7.37 16.50 3.43
N ARG A 120 -7.96 16.00 4.54
CA ARG A 120 -7.29 15.04 5.45
C ARG A 120 -6.93 13.74 4.75
N LEU A 121 -7.83 13.22 3.91
CA LEU A 121 -7.56 11.99 3.15
C LEU A 121 -6.42 12.19 2.15
N ALA A 122 -6.40 13.32 1.43
CA ALA A 122 -5.32 13.65 0.50
C ALA A 122 -3.96 13.75 1.21
N GLU A 123 -3.92 14.35 2.41
CA GLU A 123 -2.70 14.42 3.21
C GLU A 123 -2.22 13.04 3.68
N SER A 124 -3.13 12.19 4.16
CA SER A 124 -2.83 10.80 4.51
C SER A 124 -2.28 10.00 3.32
N HIS A 125 -2.87 10.16 2.13
CA HIS A 125 -2.34 9.54 0.90
C HIS A 125 -0.93 10.04 0.55
N ALA A 126 -0.65 11.33 0.71
CA ALA A 126 0.67 11.89 0.45
C ALA A 126 1.72 11.34 1.44
N GLN A 127 1.35 11.19 2.71
CA GLN A 127 2.20 10.57 3.74
C GLN A 127 2.51 9.11 3.40
N LEU A 128 1.48 8.31 3.10
CA LEU A 128 1.64 6.91 2.71
C LEU A 128 2.53 6.75 1.47
N ALA A 129 2.35 7.62 0.47
CA ALA A 129 3.19 7.62 -0.73
C ALA A 129 4.66 7.98 -0.43
N SER A 130 4.92 8.77 0.61
CA SER A 130 6.27 9.04 1.09
C SER A 130 6.87 7.82 1.80
N GLU A 131 6.11 7.16 2.67
CA GLU A 131 6.54 5.96 3.38
C GLU A 131 6.87 4.81 2.43
N VAL A 132 6.03 4.57 1.42
CA VAL A 132 6.28 3.55 0.39
C VAL A 132 7.58 3.83 -0.36
N ARG A 133 7.87 5.09 -0.69
CA ARG A 133 9.14 5.47 -1.34
C ARG A 133 10.34 5.24 -0.43
N ALA A 134 10.23 5.57 0.86
CA ALA A 134 11.28 5.33 1.84
C ALA A 134 11.55 3.82 2.01
N LEU A 135 10.50 3.01 2.10
CA LEU A 135 10.61 1.55 2.21
C LEU A 135 11.26 0.95 0.95
N ALA A 136 10.88 1.40 -0.24
CA ALA A 136 11.49 0.96 -1.49
C ALA A 136 12.99 1.28 -1.54
N ALA A 137 13.40 2.47 -1.06
CA ALA A 137 14.80 2.86 -0.98
C ALA A 137 15.59 1.98 0.01
N SER A 138 15.04 1.71 1.19
CA SER A 138 15.64 0.81 2.18
C SER A 138 15.77 -0.62 1.65
N HIS A 139 14.75 -1.12 0.94
CA HIS A 139 14.79 -2.43 0.31
C HIS A 139 15.90 -2.52 -0.75
N ALA A 140 16.06 -1.50 -1.59
CA ALA A 140 17.14 -1.45 -2.57
C ALA A 140 18.53 -1.49 -1.89
N GLN A 141 18.72 -0.75 -0.79
CA GLN A 141 19.96 -0.79 -0.01
C GLN A 141 20.23 -2.18 0.59
N LEU A 142 19.20 -2.84 1.12
CA LEU A 142 19.32 -4.21 1.64
C LEU A 142 19.72 -5.20 0.55
N VAL A 143 19.12 -5.10 -0.64
CA VAL A 143 19.47 -5.96 -1.79
C VAL A 143 20.94 -5.79 -2.19
N GLU A 144 21.43 -4.55 -2.24
CA GLU A 144 22.86 -4.30 -2.50
C GLU A 144 23.76 -4.85 -1.39
N GLY A 145 23.36 -4.68 -0.12
CA GLY A 145 24.08 -5.25 1.02
C GLY A 145 24.17 -6.78 0.96
N VAL A 146 23.07 -7.47 0.61
CA VAL A 146 23.05 -8.93 0.43
C VAL A 146 23.94 -9.36 -0.74
N ARG A 147 23.96 -8.61 -1.85
CA ARG A 147 24.85 -8.89 -2.99
C ARG A 147 26.31 -8.75 -2.60
N ALA A 148 26.68 -7.69 -1.88
CA ALA A 148 28.04 -7.48 -1.38
C ALA A 148 28.47 -8.62 -0.46
N LEU A 149 27.63 -8.97 0.52
CA LEU A 149 27.92 -10.08 1.44
C LEU A 149 28.08 -11.42 0.70
N ALA A 150 27.25 -11.69 -0.31
CA ALA A 150 27.38 -12.90 -1.12
C ALA A 150 28.71 -12.94 -1.89
N GLN A 151 29.23 -11.79 -2.34
CA GLN A 151 30.54 -11.70 -2.98
C GLN A 151 31.67 -11.94 -1.98
N GLU A 152 31.59 -11.36 -0.78
CA GLU A 152 32.55 -11.58 0.30
C GLU A 152 32.62 -13.05 0.71
N VAL A 153 31.48 -13.71 0.89
CA VAL A 153 31.40 -15.15 1.21
C VAL A 153 32.03 -16.01 0.12
N ARG A 154 31.83 -15.67 -1.16
CA ARG A 154 32.49 -16.36 -2.29
C ARG A 154 34.00 -16.16 -2.26
N ALA A 155 34.45 -14.92 -2.00
CA ALA A 155 35.87 -14.61 -1.91
C ALA A 155 36.54 -15.34 -0.74
N LEU A 156 35.87 -15.40 0.41
CA LEU A 156 36.33 -16.14 1.59
C LEU A 156 36.41 -17.64 1.31
N THR A 157 35.37 -18.23 0.71
CA THR A 157 35.37 -19.65 0.30
C THR A 157 36.55 -19.95 -0.64
N ALA A 158 36.82 -19.08 -1.61
CA ALA A 158 37.95 -19.24 -2.52
C ALA A 158 39.30 -19.10 -1.81
N ALA A 159 39.42 -18.18 -0.84
CA ALA A 159 40.62 -18.01 -0.04
C ALA A 159 40.86 -19.22 0.88
N GLN A 160 39.80 -19.78 1.47
CA GLN A 160 39.85 -20.99 2.28
C GLN A 160 40.37 -22.18 1.47
N ARG A 161 39.81 -22.45 0.28
CA ARG A 161 40.29 -23.53 -0.60
C ARG A 161 41.78 -23.37 -0.94
N ARG A 162 42.21 -22.16 -1.29
CA ARG A 162 43.65 -21.90 -1.55
C ARG A 162 44.52 -22.12 -0.31
N ALA A 163 44.00 -21.83 0.89
CA ALA A 163 44.71 -22.08 2.13
C ALA A 163 44.82 -23.59 2.40
N GLU A 164 43.73 -24.34 2.23
CA GLU A 164 43.70 -25.81 2.32
C GLU A 164 44.67 -26.44 1.32
N ASP A 165 44.68 -26.02 0.06
CA ASP A 165 45.62 -26.52 -0.96
C ASP A 165 47.08 -26.24 -0.61
N ARG A 166 47.37 -25.04 -0.08
CA ARG A 166 48.74 -24.68 0.37
C ARG A 166 49.14 -25.52 1.57
N LEU A 167 48.24 -25.73 2.52
CA LEU A 167 48.49 -26.57 3.68
C LEU A 167 48.77 -28.01 3.26
N GLY A 168 47.97 -28.58 2.36
CA GLY A 168 48.19 -29.91 1.80
C GLY A 168 49.56 -30.07 1.15
N ARG A 169 50.01 -29.07 0.37
CA ARG A 169 51.37 -29.07 -0.20
C ARG A 169 52.47 -28.98 0.86
N LEU A 170 52.29 -28.12 1.86
CA LEU A 170 53.27 -27.98 2.95
C LEU A 170 53.37 -29.28 3.78
N GLU A 171 52.24 -29.90 4.08
CA GLU A 171 52.21 -31.20 4.77
C GLU A 171 52.91 -32.30 3.98
N GLY A 172 52.71 -32.35 2.65
CA GLY A 172 53.41 -33.28 1.77
C GLY A 172 54.93 -33.08 1.80
N SER A 173 55.39 -31.85 1.58
CA SER A 173 56.82 -31.53 1.61
C SER A 173 57.47 -31.76 2.98
N ASP A 174 56.75 -31.47 4.09
CA ASP A 174 57.25 -31.77 5.43
C ASP A 174 57.34 -33.28 5.69
N LEU A 175 56.39 -34.06 5.18
CA LEU A 175 56.42 -35.52 5.28
C LEU A 175 57.61 -36.11 4.51
N GLU A 176 57.81 -35.70 3.25
CA GLU A 176 58.98 -36.10 2.44
C GLU A 176 60.29 -35.73 3.16
N ARG A 177 60.38 -34.52 3.70
CA ARG A 177 61.54 -34.07 4.48
C ARG A 177 61.76 -34.96 5.71
N ARG A 178 60.70 -35.25 6.49
CA ARG A 178 60.76 -36.10 7.69
C ARG A 178 61.25 -37.50 7.34
N TYR A 179 60.79 -38.08 6.23
CA TYR A 179 61.23 -39.41 5.78
C TYR A 179 62.71 -39.43 5.35
N ARG A 180 63.22 -38.35 4.74
CA ARG A 180 64.66 -38.20 4.46
C ARG A 180 65.47 -38.04 5.74
N GLU A 181 65.11 -37.09 6.60
CA GLU A 181 65.88 -36.77 7.81
C GLU A 181 65.89 -37.92 8.82
N ARG A 182 64.80 -38.68 8.93
CA ARG A 182 64.65 -39.79 9.87
C ARG A 182 64.74 -41.17 9.21
N ALA A 183 65.30 -41.24 8.00
CA ALA A 183 65.38 -42.47 7.22
C ALA A 183 65.99 -43.65 8.00
N ALA A 184 67.03 -43.40 8.78
CA ALA A 184 67.69 -44.44 9.56
C ALA A 184 66.77 -45.10 10.60
N GLY A 185 65.82 -44.36 11.17
CA GLY A 185 64.83 -44.90 12.11
C GLY A 185 63.59 -45.46 11.41
N LEU A 186 63.14 -44.84 10.31
CA LEU A 186 61.91 -45.23 9.61
C LEU A 186 62.09 -46.49 8.75
N PHE A 187 63.26 -46.69 8.15
CA PHE A 187 63.56 -47.86 7.31
C PHE A 187 64.32 -48.97 8.05
N GLN A 188 64.51 -48.85 9.37
CA GLN A 188 65.32 -49.80 10.17
C GLN A 188 64.82 -51.25 10.14
N GLN A 189 63.52 -51.45 9.93
CA GLN A 189 62.93 -52.79 9.83
C GLN A 189 63.21 -53.46 8.47
N LEU A 190 63.52 -52.66 7.44
CA LEU A 190 63.85 -53.16 6.10
C LEU A 190 65.35 -53.39 5.92
N LEU A 191 66.15 -52.44 6.40
CA LEU A 191 67.58 -52.34 6.11
C LEU A 191 68.36 -51.99 7.36
N THR A 192 69.56 -52.56 7.48
CA THR A 192 70.56 -52.16 8.49
C THR A 192 71.57 -51.18 7.89
N ARG A 193 72.23 -50.36 8.72
CA ARG A 193 73.20 -49.34 8.27
C ARG A 193 72.65 -48.40 7.19
N VAL A 194 71.39 -47.99 7.35
CA VAL A 194 70.69 -47.10 6.42
C VAL A 194 71.43 -45.77 6.27
N ARG A 195 71.67 -45.37 5.03
CA ARG A 195 72.16 -44.05 4.64
C ARG A 195 71.29 -43.52 3.52
N VAL A 196 70.84 -42.27 3.65
CA VAL A 196 70.16 -41.58 2.55
C VAL A 196 71.16 -41.34 1.44
N VAL A 197 70.73 -41.61 0.21
CA VAL A 197 71.43 -41.16 -1.00
C VAL A 197 70.88 -39.78 -1.30
N ASP A 198 71.71 -38.75 -1.15
CA ASP A 198 71.25 -37.40 -1.45
C ASP A 198 71.02 -37.21 -2.97
N HIS A 199 70.30 -36.15 -3.30
CA HIS A 199 69.88 -35.91 -4.67
C HIS A 199 71.04 -35.62 -5.63
N GLN A 200 72.17 -35.09 -5.14
CA GLN A 200 73.35 -34.81 -5.96
C GLN A 200 74.09 -36.10 -6.28
N ASP A 201 74.32 -36.95 -5.27
CA ASP A 201 74.94 -38.26 -5.42
C ASP A 201 74.13 -39.16 -6.36
N LEU A 202 72.80 -39.17 -6.22
CA LEU A 202 71.91 -39.89 -7.12
C LEU A 202 71.97 -39.34 -8.55
N GLY A 203 72.03 -38.01 -8.70
CA GLY A 203 72.15 -37.36 -10.00
C GLY A 203 73.41 -37.78 -10.75
N LEU A 204 74.57 -37.72 -10.08
CA LEU A 204 75.86 -38.14 -10.64
C LEU A 204 75.85 -39.61 -11.06
N LEU A 205 75.33 -40.50 -10.20
CA LEU A 205 75.21 -41.92 -10.52
C LEU A 205 74.37 -42.17 -11.79
N LEU A 206 73.27 -41.42 -11.96
CA LEU A 206 72.40 -41.55 -13.12
C LEU A 206 72.98 -40.88 -14.38
N ASP A 207 73.81 -39.85 -14.24
CA ASP A 207 74.58 -39.26 -15.34
C ASP A 207 75.58 -40.27 -15.90
N ASP A 208 76.35 -40.93 -15.03
CA ASP A 208 77.30 -41.97 -15.43
C ASP A 208 76.58 -43.12 -16.17
N ALA A 209 75.39 -43.49 -15.71
CA ALA A 209 74.57 -44.53 -16.34
C ALA A 209 73.99 -44.11 -17.70
N LEU A 210 73.62 -42.83 -17.84
CA LEU A 210 73.16 -42.25 -19.10
C LEU A 210 74.30 -42.22 -20.13
N GLU A 211 75.49 -41.81 -19.72
CA GLU A 211 76.70 -41.82 -20.57
C GLU A 211 77.09 -43.25 -20.97
N ALA A 212 76.95 -44.22 -20.06
CA ALA A 212 77.17 -45.63 -20.34
C ALA A 212 76.07 -46.28 -21.21
N GLY A 213 74.97 -45.56 -21.50
CA GLY A 213 73.86 -46.04 -22.32
C GLY A 213 72.98 -47.11 -21.68
N THR A 214 73.09 -47.33 -20.36
CA THR A 214 72.26 -48.31 -19.63
C THR A 214 70.87 -47.78 -19.29
N LEU A 215 70.69 -46.46 -19.42
CA LEU A 215 69.50 -45.72 -19.05
C LEU A 215 69.19 -44.63 -20.10
N THR A 216 67.91 -44.31 -20.32
CA THR A 216 67.51 -43.18 -21.17
C THR A 216 67.36 -41.87 -20.38
N ALA A 217 67.35 -40.73 -21.06
CA ALA A 217 67.09 -39.43 -20.43
C ALA A 217 65.70 -39.36 -19.76
N GLN A 218 64.70 -40.07 -20.31
CA GLN A 218 63.36 -40.16 -19.75
C GLN A 218 63.35 -40.99 -18.47
N ASP A 219 64.05 -42.13 -18.46
CA ASP A 219 64.17 -42.97 -17.26
C ASP A 219 64.94 -42.23 -16.15
N LYS A 220 65.98 -41.46 -16.49
CA LYS A 220 66.70 -40.59 -15.54
C LYS A 220 65.75 -39.61 -14.86
N ALA A 221 64.96 -38.90 -15.66
CA ALA A 221 64.00 -37.93 -15.14
C ALA A 221 62.95 -38.60 -14.24
N GLU A 222 62.56 -39.85 -14.53
CA GLU A 222 61.59 -40.58 -13.72
C GLU A 222 62.18 -41.06 -12.39
N ILE A 223 63.43 -41.55 -12.36
CA ILE A 223 64.11 -41.94 -11.11
C ILE A 223 64.35 -40.72 -10.22
N LEU A 224 64.77 -39.58 -10.79
CA LEU A 224 65.04 -38.35 -10.03
C LEU A 224 63.80 -37.76 -9.35
N ARG A 225 62.60 -38.19 -9.73
CA ARG A 225 61.34 -37.80 -9.07
C ARG A 225 61.05 -38.60 -7.81
N ALA A 226 61.84 -39.61 -7.48
CA ALA A 226 61.67 -40.36 -6.25
C ALA A 226 61.89 -39.48 -5.01
N ASP A 227 61.03 -39.64 -4.01
CA ASP A 227 61.03 -38.76 -2.84
C ASP A 227 62.20 -39.08 -1.90
N VAL A 228 62.48 -40.37 -1.72
CA VAL A 228 63.57 -40.84 -0.86
C VAL A 228 64.27 -42.03 -1.51
N VAL A 229 65.60 -41.97 -1.58
CA VAL A 229 66.43 -43.13 -1.89
C VAL A 229 67.37 -43.38 -0.72
N VAL A 230 67.40 -44.63 -0.25
CA VAL A 230 68.31 -45.05 0.81
C VAL A 230 69.12 -46.25 0.35
N ARG A 231 70.36 -46.33 0.84
CA ARG A 231 71.20 -47.52 0.73
C ARG A 231 71.42 -48.11 2.11
N GLY A 232 71.49 -49.43 2.20
CA GLY A 232 71.73 -50.13 3.45
C GLY A 232 72.20 -51.56 3.21
N ARG A 233 72.04 -52.40 4.22
CA ARG A 233 72.34 -53.83 4.12
C ARG A 233 71.18 -54.69 4.58
N ARG A 234 70.89 -55.72 3.81
CA ARG A 234 69.97 -56.81 4.15
C ARG A 234 70.71 -58.13 3.91
N GLU A 235 70.67 -59.05 4.86
CA GLU A 235 71.36 -60.36 4.75
C GLU A 235 72.84 -60.26 4.34
N GLN A 236 73.54 -59.28 4.93
CA GLN A 236 74.92 -58.92 4.62
C GLN A 236 75.21 -58.43 3.19
N ARG A 237 74.21 -58.29 2.31
CA ARG A 237 74.34 -57.70 0.97
C ARG A 237 73.99 -56.22 0.99
N GLU A 238 74.60 -55.44 0.08
CA GLU A 238 74.18 -54.06 -0.15
C GLU A 238 72.85 -54.06 -0.89
N VAL A 239 71.90 -53.25 -0.42
CA VAL A 239 70.54 -53.16 -0.95
C VAL A 239 70.12 -51.69 -0.95
N TYR A 240 69.49 -51.25 -2.03
CA TYR A 240 68.88 -49.92 -2.11
C TYR A 240 67.38 -50.04 -1.79
N ALA A 241 66.78 -48.97 -1.29
CA ALA A 241 65.34 -48.84 -1.26
C ALA A 241 64.95 -47.48 -1.81
N LEU A 242 63.95 -47.47 -2.68
CA LEU A 242 63.38 -46.27 -3.27
C LEU A 242 61.96 -46.14 -2.74
N ALA A 243 61.67 -45.02 -2.07
CA ALA A 243 60.40 -44.77 -1.42
C ALA A 243 59.66 -43.58 -2.05
N GLU A 244 58.40 -43.82 -2.38
CA GLU A 244 57.39 -42.77 -2.63
C GLU A 244 56.71 -42.41 -1.32
N VAL A 245 56.67 -41.13 -0.98
CA VAL A 245 56.14 -40.63 0.30
C VAL A 245 54.82 -39.91 0.07
N SER A 246 53.75 -40.38 0.72
CA SER A 246 52.44 -39.73 0.68
C SER A 246 51.78 -39.73 2.05
N ALA A 247 51.03 -38.68 2.37
CA ALA A 247 50.22 -38.65 3.59
C ALA A 247 49.16 -39.76 3.59
N VAL A 248 48.58 -40.06 2.42
CA VAL A 248 47.64 -41.15 2.18
C VAL A 248 48.12 -41.90 0.95
N ILE A 249 48.63 -43.12 1.14
CA ILE A 249 49.16 -43.95 0.06
C ILE A 249 48.01 -44.54 -0.75
N GLY A 250 48.02 -44.30 -2.05
CA GLY A 250 47.10 -44.85 -3.05
C GLY A 250 47.78 -45.86 -4.01
N PRO A 251 47.01 -46.53 -4.88
CA PRO A 251 47.55 -47.49 -5.87
C PRO A 251 48.55 -46.89 -6.85
N GLU A 252 48.40 -45.60 -7.18
CA GLU A 252 49.34 -44.89 -8.06
C GLU A 252 50.70 -44.72 -7.40
N ASP A 253 50.75 -44.43 -6.09
CA ASP A 253 52.01 -44.31 -5.34
C ASP A 253 52.78 -45.63 -5.37
N VAL A 254 52.07 -46.76 -5.25
CA VAL A 254 52.64 -48.11 -5.39
C VAL A 254 53.20 -48.35 -6.79
N SER A 255 52.44 -47.98 -7.83
CA SER A 255 52.87 -48.13 -9.22
C SER A 255 54.12 -47.29 -9.52
N ARG A 256 54.18 -46.05 -9.02
CA ARG A 256 55.36 -45.18 -9.14
C ARG A 256 56.56 -45.78 -8.43
N ALA A 257 56.40 -46.22 -7.18
CA ALA A 257 57.46 -46.86 -6.41
C ALA A 257 58.03 -48.08 -7.13
N ALA A 258 57.17 -49.00 -7.58
CA ALA A 258 57.58 -50.20 -8.31
C ALA A 258 58.28 -49.90 -9.64
N THR A 259 57.83 -48.88 -10.37
CA THR A 259 58.40 -48.51 -11.67
C THR A 259 59.77 -47.86 -11.49
N ARG A 260 59.87 -46.86 -10.61
CA ARG A 260 61.12 -46.15 -10.31
C ARG A 260 62.17 -47.07 -9.69
N ALA A 261 61.75 -47.97 -8.81
CA ALA A 261 62.61 -49.00 -8.22
C ALA A 261 63.26 -49.88 -9.29
N ARG A 262 62.46 -50.43 -10.22
CA ARG A 262 62.98 -51.29 -11.31
C ARG A 262 63.94 -50.55 -12.24
N LEU A 263 63.71 -49.26 -12.49
CA LEU A 263 64.62 -48.44 -13.29
C LEU A 263 65.96 -48.23 -12.56
N LEU A 264 65.93 -47.88 -11.27
CA LEU A 264 67.13 -47.65 -10.49
C LEU A 264 67.91 -48.95 -10.25
N GLU A 265 67.23 -50.09 -10.06
CA GLU A 265 67.85 -51.41 -9.87
C GLU A 265 68.76 -51.78 -11.05
N ARG A 266 68.32 -51.50 -12.28
CA ARG A 266 69.10 -51.71 -13.51
C ARG A 266 70.39 -50.89 -13.55
N VAL A 267 70.42 -49.74 -12.87
CA VAL A 267 71.59 -48.85 -12.81
C VAL A 267 72.56 -49.30 -11.73
N VAL A 268 72.06 -49.54 -10.51
CA VAL A 268 72.93 -49.86 -9.37
C VAL A 268 73.47 -51.29 -9.40
N GLY A 269 72.80 -52.19 -10.12
CA GLY A 269 73.22 -53.60 -10.25
C GLY A 269 73.20 -54.38 -8.94
N VAL A 270 72.55 -53.85 -7.91
CA VAL A 270 72.33 -54.49 -6.60
C VAL A 270 70.82 -54.54 -6.30
N PRO A 271 70.36 -55.47 -5.45
CA PRO A 271 68.93 -55.59 -5.16
C PRO A 271 68.32 -54.27 -4.69
N LEU A 272 67.12 -53.97 -5.16
CA LEU A 272 66.42 -52.74 -4.81
C LEU A 272 64.99 -53.00 -4.35
N LEU A 273 64.65 -52.48 -3.16
CA LEU A 273 63.31 -52.55 -2.60
C LEU A 273 62.48 -51.36 -3.06
N ALA A 274 61.36 -51.64 -3.73
CA ALA A 274 60.32 -50.64 -3.94
C ALA A 274 59.57 -50.40 -2.64
N VAL A 275 59.38 -49.14 -2.26
CA VAL A 275 58.72 -48.77 -1.00
C VAL A 275 57.67 -47.68 -1.24
N VAL A 276 56.54 -47.79 -0.57
CA VAL A 276 55.60 -46.68 -0.34
C VAL A 276 55.61 -46.34 1.14
N ALA A 277 55.66 -45.06 1.45
CA ALA A 277 55.89 -44.56 2.79
C ALA A 277 54.86 -43.47 3.13
N GLY A 278 54.33 -43.47 4.34
CA GLY A 278 53.25 -42.55 4.67
C GLY A 278 52.66 -42.69 6.07
N ARG A 279 51.59 -41.95 6.32
CA ARG A 279 50.83 -42.04 7.59
C ARG A 279 49.81 -43.17 7.53
N HIS A 280 49.12 -43.31 6.39
CA HIS A 280 48.07 -44.30 6.19
C HIS A 280 48.10 -44.81 4.74
N ALA A 281 47.70 -46.06 4.52
CA ALA A 281 47.51 -46.65 3.20
C ALA A 281 46.04 -47.01 2.98
N THR A 282 45.53 -46.80 1.76
CA THR A 282 44.18 -47.27 1.41
C THR A 282 44.16 -48.79 1.26
N PRO A 283 43.00 -49.45 1.44
CA PRO A 283 42.87 -50.89 1.21
C PRO A 283 43.27 -51.31 -0.21
N GLU A 284 43.00 -50.46 -1.21
CA GLU A 284 43.40 -50.67 -2.60
C GLU A 284 44.92 -50.61 -2.76
N ALA A 285 45.58 -49.65 -2.10
CA ALA A 285 47.03 -49.52 -2.12
C ALA A 285 47.71 -50.71 -1.46
N ALA A 286 47.19 -51.21 -0.33
CA ALA A 286 47.71 -52.39 0.34
C ALA A 286 47.68 -53.63 -0.58
N ARG A 287 46.54 -53.88 -1.26
CA ARG A 287 46.41 -54.98 -2.23
C ARG A 287 47.36 -54.81 -3.42
N ALA A 288 47.49 -53.58 -3.94
CA ALA A 288 48.39 -53.29 -5.04
C ALA A 288 49.87 -53.48 -4.65
N ALA A 289 50.24 -53.09 -3.43
CA ALA A 289 51.60 -53.22 -2.91
C ALA A 289 52.00 -54.68 -2.77
N GLU A 290 51.10 -55.52 -2.22
CA GLU A 290 51.30 -56.96 -2.14
C GLU A 290 51.47 -57.59 -3.53
N ALA A 291 50.58 -57.28 -4.48
CA ALA A 291 50.65 -57.81 -5.84
C ALA A 291 51.90 -57.38 -6.61
N ALA A 292 52.45 -56.20 -6.31
CA ALA A 292 53.62 -55.64 -6.99
C ALA A 292 54.95 -55.88 -6.24
N GLY A 293 54.92 -56.55 -5.07
CA GLY A 293 56.12 -56.77 -4.25
C GLY A 293 56.70 -55.49 -3.64
N VAL A 294 55.86 -54.48 -3.39
CA VAL A 294 56.25 -53.17 -2.85
C VAL A 294 56.06 -53.18 -1.34
N TRP A 295 57.06 -52.72 -0.59
CA TRP A 295 56.99 -52.61 0.86
C TRP A 295 56.20 -51.36 1.28
N SER A 296 55.37 -51.45 2.31
CA SER A 296 54.69 -50.29 2.90
C SER A 296 55.35 -49.89 4.21
N VAL A 297 55.76 -48.63 4.37
CA VAL A 297 56.38 -48.10 5.60
C VAL A 297 55.49 -47.02 6.22
N LEU A 298 54.68 -47.42 7.19
CA LEU A 298 53.73 -46.56 7.89
C LEU A 298 54.32 -46.09 9.22
N ASP A 299 54.74 -44.82 9.30
CA ASP A 299 55.38 -44.22 10.47
C ASP A 299 56.51 -45.09 11.10
N GLY A 300 57.27 -45.78 10.25
CA GLY A 300 58.42 -46.62 10.65
C GLY A 300 58.10 -48.09 10.93
N ARG A 301 56.84 -48.51 10.72
CA ARG A 301 56.45 -49.93 10.66
C ARG A 301 56.42 -50.39 9.22
N ALA A 302 57.15 -51.46 8.91
CA ALA A 302 57.18 -52.07 7.59
C ALA A 302 56.12 -53.18 7.49
N GLU A 303 55.33 -53.16 6.41
CA GLU A 303 54.26 -54.12 6.12
C GLU A 303 54.34 -54.56 4.64
N GLY A 304 54.48 -55.88 4.38
CA GLY A 304 54.74 -56.49 3.05
C GLY A 304 56.14 -56.14 2.52
N ALA A 305 56.91 -56.91 1.73
CA ALA A 305 56.62 -58.04 0.86
C ALA A 305 57.55 -59.26 1.14
N GLU A 306 57.00 -60.31 1.75
CA GLU A 306 57.52 -61.68 1.64
C GLU A 306 56.69 -62.41 0.60
N THR A 307 57.13 -62.43 -0.67
CA THR A 307 56.80 -63.57 -1.52
C THR A 307 57.68 -64.71 -1.04
N ALA A 308 57.06 -65.66 -0.33
CA ALA A 308 57.65 -66.95 -0.03
C ALA A 308 58.20 -67.57 -1.32
N GLU A 309 59.52 -67.60 -1.46
CA GLU A 309 60.17 -68.60 -2.32
C GLU A 309 59.90 -69.97 -1.66
N SER A 310 59.19 -70.83 -2.38
CA SER A 310 59.17 -72.27 -2.17
C SER A 310 59.19 -72.95 -3.53
#